data_AF-A0AAW6UAY5-F1
#
_entry.id   AF-A0AAW6UAY5-F1
#
_cell.length_a   1.000
_cell.length_b   1.000
_cell.length_c   1.000
_cell.angle_alpha   90.00
_cell.angle_beta   90.00
_cell.angle_gamma   90.00
#
_symmetry.space_group_name_H-M   'P 1'
#
loop_
_entity.id
_entity.type
_entity.pdbx_description
1 polymer ?
#
loop_
_entity_poly.entity_id
_entity_poly.type
_entity_poly.pdbx_seq_one_letter_code
_entity_poly.pdbx_strand_id
1 'polypeptide(L)'
;MKVYRKSLFIQFLLFIVFFLMGGNVILTHYFRESLPWLPYVLLGILVFFGVVGFILYRKEDPRISIITEQEVKTIRYLLYGYFFVYILQMVLSNVAAIDKDLLNIGTGILLMGIALYGAWIQYKVLRVK
;
A
#
# COMPACT_ATOMS: atom_id res chain seq x y z
N MET A 1 16.88 -11.20 -12.25
CA MET A 1 16.25 -10.40 -13.32
C MET A 1 16.75 -8.96 -13.25
N LYS A 2 17.06 -8.36 -14.40
CA LYS A 2 17.39 -6.93 -14.51
C LYS A 2 16.08 -6.14 -14.44
N VAL A 3 15.92 -5.29 -13.44
CA VAL A 3 14.73 -4.45 -13.29
C VAL A 3 15.19 -3.00 -13.18
N TYR A 4 14.48 -2.09 -13.82
CA TYR A 4 14.79 -0.67 -13.71
C TYR A 4 14.55 -0.19 -12.28
N ARG A 5 15.52 0.53 -11.71
CA ARG A 5 15.45 1.06 -10.34
C ARG A 5 14.21 1.95 -10.13
N LYS A 6 13.81 2.69 -11.17
CA LYS A 6 12.57 3.50 -11.16
C LYS A 6 11.31 2.69 -10.87
N SER A 7 11.22 1.46 -11.39
CA SER A 7 10.08 0.57 -11.16
C SER A 7 9.98 0.20 -9.67
N LEU A 8 11.12 -0.06 -9.04
CA LEU A 8 11.18 -0.37 -7.60
C LEU A 8 10.82 0.82 -6.73
N PHE A 9 11.27 2.01 -7.13
CA PHE A 9 10.90 3.23 -6.42
C PHE A 9 9.40 3.48 -6.47
N ILE A 10 8.76 3.24 -7.64
CA ILE A 10 7.31 3.36 -7.78
C ILE A 10 6.59 2.31 -6.94
N GLN A 11 7.08 1.06 -6.92
CA GLN A 11 6.52 0.02 -6.05
C GLN A 11 6.67 0.36 -4.56
N PHE A 12 7.80 0.92 -4.15
CA PHE A 12 7.99 1.40 -2.78
C PHE A 12 6.97 2.49 -2.42
N LEU A 13 6.78 3.45 -3.32
CA LEU A 13 5.80 4.53 -3.17
C LEU A 13 4.36 3.99 -3.11
N LEU A 14 4.05 2.95 -3.88
CA LEU A 14 2.78 2.23 -3.81
C LEU A 14 2.56 1.57 -2.44
N PHE A 15 3.59 0.96 -1.85
CA PHE A 15 3.48 0.38 -0.50
C PHE A 15 3.25 1.44 0.58
N ILE A 16 3.83 2.62 0.45
CA ILE A 16 3.52 3.76 1.36
C ILE A 16 2.04 4.12 1.24
N VAL A 17 1.53 4.24 0.01
CA VAL A 17 0.11 4.51 -0.23
C VAL A 17 -0.78 3.42 0.39
N PHE A 18 -0.41 2.14 0.26
CA PHE A 18 -1.13 1.02 0.85
C PHE A 18 -1.13 1.09 2.39
N PHE A 19 0.00 1.48 2.98
CA PHE A 19 0.07 1.68 4.43
C PHE A 19 -0.93 2.75 4.89
N LEU A 20 -0.99 3.88 4.18
CA LEU A 20 -1.94 4.95 4.46
C LEU A 20 -3.40 4.49 4.27
N MET A 21 -3.68 3.67 3.25
CA MET A 21 -5.01 3.08 3.07
C MET A 21 -5.40 2.14 4.21
N GLY A 22 -4.48 1.31 4.72
CA GLY A 22 -4.73 0.47 5.89
C GLY A 22 -5.04 1.30 7.14
N GLY A 23 -4.30 2.40 7.36
CA GLY A 23 -4.60 3.36 8.44
C GLY A 23 -5.95 4.04 8.26
N ASN A 24 -6.35 4.34 7.03
CA ASN A 24 -7.67 4.92 6.75
C ASN A 24 -8.83 3.98 7.10
N VAL A 25 -8.68 2.66 6.96
CA VAL A 25 -9.70 1.69 7.38
C VAL A 25 -10.01 1.88 8.88
N ILE A 26 -8.97 2.07 9.69
CA ILE A 26 -9.09 2.32 11.14
C ILE A 26 -9.68 3.71 11.40
N LEU A 27 -9.13 4.75 10.78
CA LEU A 27 -9.56 6.13 11.02
C LEU A 27 -11.01 6.36 10.61
N THR A 28 -11.43 5.82 9.47
CA THR A 28 -12.81 5.91 9.01
C THR A 28 -13.74 5.23 10.02
N HIS A 29 -13.35 4.09 10.58
CA HIS A 29 -14.16 3.42 11.59
C HIS A 29 -14.47 4.32 12.81
N TYR A 30 -13.48 5.07 13.31
CA TYR A 30 -13.64 5.92 14.50
C TYR A 30 -14.14 7.34 14.21
N PHE A 31 -13.80 7.92 13.05
CA PHE A 31 -13.97 9.35 12.80
C PHE A 31 -14.87 9.68 11.60
N ARG A 32 -15.55 8.70 10.99
CA ARG A 32 -16.39 8.97 9.80
C ARG A 32 -17.46 10.02 10.04
N GLU A 33 -18.09 10.02 11.21
CA GLU A 33 -19.17 10.96 11.52
C GLU A 33 -18.65 12.30 12.05
N SER A 34 -17.51 12.30 12.76
CA SER A 34 -16.93 13.51 13.34
C SER A 34 -16.06 14.30 12.35
N LEU A 35 -15.46 13.64 11.35
CA LEU A 35 -14.55 14.25 10.38
C LEU A 35 -14.91 13.86 8.93
N PRO A 36 -16.03 14.38 8.37
CA PRO A 36 -16.45 14.07 7.00
C PRO A 36 -15.47 14.55 5.92
N TRP A 37 -14.52 15.43 6.28
CA TRP A 37 -13.48 15.93 5.39
C TRP A 37 -12.26 14.98 5.27
N LEU A 38 -12.13 14.01 6.17
CA LEU A 38 -10.97 13.09 6.22
C LEU A 38 -10.78 12.27 4.93
N PRO A 39 -11.84 11.73 4.28
CA PRO A 39 -11.69 11.02 3.01
C PRO A 39 -11.13 11.91 1.89
N TYR A 40 -11.46 13.21 1.88
CA TYR A 40 -10.96 14.15 0.87
C TYR A 40 -9.47 14.43 1.05
N VAL A 41 -8.99 14.49 2.30
CA VAL A 41 -7.55 14.63 2.58
C VAL A 41 -6.79 13.39 2.10
N LEU A 42 -7.32 12.20 2.35
CA LEU A 42 -6.77 10.95 1.82
C LEU A 42 -6.76 10.91 0.30
N LEU A 43 -7.85 11.34 -0.35
CA LEU A 43 -7.89 11.47 -1.80
C LEU A 43 -6.79 12.43 -2.31
N GLY A 44 -6.61 13.57 -1.65
CA GLY A 44 -5.54 14.51 -1.95
C GLY A 44 -4.14 13.89 -1.85
N ILE A 45 -3.90 13.10 -0.79
CA ILE A 45 -2.65 12.36 -0.61
C ILE A 45 -2.47 11.31 -1.71
N LEU A 46 -3.52 10.56 -2.07
CA LEU A 46 -3.47 9.56 -3.15
C LEU A 46 -3.14 10.20 -4.50
N VAL A 47 -3.80 11.32 -4.84
CA VAL A 47 -3.52 12.08 -6.06
C VAL A 47 -2.09 12.61 -6.05
N PHE A 48 -1.64 13.17 -4.92
CA PHE A 48 -0.27 13.66 -4.77
C PHE A 48 0.76 12.56 -5.04
N PHE A 49 0.61 11.38 -4.40
CA PHE A 49 1.49 10.24 -4.66
C PHE A 49 1.40 9.74 -6.10
N GLY A 50 0.21 9.75 -6.72
CA GLY A 50 0.03 9.41 -8.13
C GLY A 50 0.78 10.36 -9.06
N VAL A 51 0.66 11.67 -8.84
CA VAL A 51 1.37 12.71 -9.63
C VAL A 51 2.88 12.61 -9.42
N VAL A 52 3.35 12.49 -8.18
CA VAL A 52 4.77 12.32 -7.86
C VAL A 52 5.32 11.05 -8.50
N GLY A 53 4.61 9.92 -8.39
CA GLY A 53 4.97 8.66 -9.03
C GLY A 53 5.06 8.77 -10.54
N PHE A 54 4.13 9.47 -11.18
CA PHE A 54 4.13 9.71 -12.63
C PHE A 54 5.32 10.58 -13.08
N ILE A 55 5.59 11.69 -12.37
CA ILE A 55 6.72 12.57 -12.66
C ILE A 55 8.04 11.80 -12.54
N LEU A 56 8.18 10.97 -11.51
CA LEU A 56 9.37 10.14 -11.31
C LEU A 56 9.49 9.04 -12.37
N TYR A 57 8.39 8.44 -12.80
CA TYR A 57 8.39 7.45 -13.88
C TYR A 57 8.86 8.02 -15.22
N ARG A 58 8.48 9.28 -15.51
CA ARG A 58 8.87 10.00 -16.74
C ARG A 58 10.34 10.38 -16.78
N LYS A 59 11.04 10.46 -15.65
CA LYS A 59 12.48 10.73 -15.64
C LYS A 59 13.23 9.53 -16.18
N GLU A 60 14.10 9.77 -17.16
CA GLU A 60 15.00 8.74 -17.67
C GLU A 60 16.04 8.41 -16.60
N ASP A 61 15.88 7.25 -15.96
CA ASP A 61 16.89 6.66 -15.10
C ASP A 61 17.37 5.34 -15.72
N PRO A 62 18.58 5.30 -16.30
CA PRO A 62 19.14 4.09 -16.90
C PRO A 62 19.69 3.10 -15.86
N ARG A 63 19.60 3.41 -14.55
CA ARG A 63 20.10 2.52 -13.49
C ARG A 63 19.27 1.24 -13.41
N ILE A 64 19.95 0.11 -13.56
CA ILE A 64 19.38 -1.23 -13.47
C ILE A 64 19.79 -1.83 -12.14
N SER A 65 18.81 -2.25 -11.34
CA SER A 65 19.05 -3.02 -10.12
C SER A 65 18.78 -4.50 -10.37
N ILE A 66 19.62 -5.37 -9.80
CA ILE A 66 19.53 -6.82 -10.00
C ILE A 66 18.69 -7.44 -8.90
N ILE A 67 17.46 -7.82 -9.23
CA ILE A 67 16.54 -8.45 -8.27
C ILE A 67 16.50 -9.96 -8.51
N THR A 68 16.39 -10.73 -7.44
CA THR A 68 16.16 -12.18 -7.52
C THR A 68 14.71 -12.47 -7.93
N GLU A 69 14.47 -13.60 -8.60
CA GLU A 69 13.08 -13.99 -8.92
C GLU A 69 12.23 -14.21 -7.67
N GLN A 70 12.84 -14.68 -6.59
CA GLN A 70 12.17 -14.86 -5.31
C GLN A 70 11.65 -13.53 -4.75
N GLU A 71 12.46 -12.46 -4.75
CA GLU A 71 12.01 -11.13 -4.32
C GLU A 71 10.80 -10.63 -5.13
N VAL A 72 10.82 -10.81 -6.47
CA VAL A 72 9.70 -10.41 -7.34
C VAL A 72 8.44 -11.21 -7.04
N LYS A 73 8.56 -12.53 -6.82
CA LYS A 73 7.43 -13.40 -6.45
C LYS A 73 6.86 -12.98 -5.08
N THR A 74 7.71 -12.72 -4.11
CA THR A 74 7.30 -12.27 -2.77
C THR A 74 6.55 -10.94 -2.84
N ILE A 75 7.07 -9.93 -3.55
CA ILE A 75 6.38 -8.65 -3.73
C ILE A 75 5.01 -8.85 -4.39
N ARG A 76 4.94 -9.70 -5.43
CA ARG A 76 3.67 -10.01 -6.11
C ARG A 76 2.65 -10.64 -5.15
N TYR A 77 3.06 -11.63 -4.36
CA TYR A 77 2.19 -12.26 -3.38
C TYR A 77 1.77 -11.30 -2.26
N LEU A 78 2.65 -10.39 -1.82
CA LEU A 78 2.28 -9.35 -0.86
C LEU A 78 1.23 -8.40 -1.42
N LEU A 79 1.36 -7.98 -2.69
CA LEU A 79 0.36 -7.14 -3.35
C LEU A 79 -0.98 -7.88 -3.47
N TYR A 80 -0.97 -9.13 -3.94
CA TYR A 80 -2.19 -9.92 -4.08
C TYR A 80 -2.85 -10.21 -2.74
N GLY A 81 -2.06 -10.55 -1.71
CA GLY A 81 -2.54 -10.74 -0.35
C GLY A 81 -3.13 -9.46 0.23
N TYR A 82 -2.48 -8.31 0.02
CA TYR A 82 -3.02 -7.01 0.43
C TYR A 82 -4.39 -6.75 -0.19
N PHE A 83 -4.51 -6.88 -1.52
CA PHE A 83 -5.78 -6.67 -2.22
C PHE A 83 -6.85 -7.66 -1.78
N PHE A 84 -6.48 -8.94 -1.60
CA PHE A 84 -7.40 -9.96 -1.14
C PHE A 84 -7.99 -9.63 0.23
N VAL A 85 -7.14 -9.28 1.21
CA VAL A 85 -7.57 -8.88 2.55
C VAL A 85 -8.45 -7.63 2.49
N TYR A 86 -8.06 -6.64 1.68
CA TYR A 86 -8.81 -5.40 1.55
C TYR A 86 -10.21 -5.63 0.95
N ILE A 87 -10.32 -6.42 -0.12
CA ILE A 87 -11.61 -6.79 -0.72
C ILE A 87 -12.46 -7.55 0.30
N LEU A 88 -11.87 -8.50 1.02
CA LEU A 88 -12.58 -9.28 2.04
C LEU A 88 -13.09 -8.38 3.18
N GLN A 89 -12.29 -7.42 3.62
CA GLN A 89 -12.71 -6.39 4.58
C GLN A 89 -13.91 -5.60 4.05
N MET A 90 -13.88 -5.15 2.79
CA MET A 90 -14.99 -4.37 2.19
C MET A 90 -16.28 -5.19 2.12
N VAL A 91 -16.19 -6.48 1.76
CA VAL A 91 -17.35 -7.38 1.69
C VAL A 91 -17.91 -7.64 3.09
N LEU A 92 -17.05 -8.02 4.04
CA LEU A 92 -17.46 -8.32 5.42
C LEU A 92 -17.96 -7.08 6.17
N SER A 93 -17.45 -5.89 5.85
CA SER A 93 -17.90 -4.61 6.43
C SER A 93 -19.38 -4.31 6.13
N ASN A 94 -19.96 -4.90 5.10
CA ASN A 94 -21.38 -4.74 4.74
C ASN A 94 -22.30 -5.75 5.43
N VAL A 95 -21.74 -6.75 6.13
CA VAL A 95 -22.51 -7.77 6.84
C VAL A 95 -22.84 -7.28 8.24
N ALA A 96 -24.13 -7.14 8.57
CA ALA A 96 -24.59 -6.60 9.85
C ALA A 96 -24.22 -7.46 11.07
N ALA A 97 -23.99 -8.77 10.87
CA ALA A 97 -23.70 -9.72 11.94
C ALA A 97 -22.23 -9.73 12.41
N ILE A 98 -21.36 -8.92 11.79
CA ILE A 98 -19.93 -8.91 12.09
C ILE A 98 -19.58 -7.73 12.99
N ASP A 99 -18.75 -8.00 14.00
CA ASP A 99 -18.13 -6.96 14.81
C ASP A 99 -17.21 -6.08 13.94
N LYS A 100 -17.69 -4.87 13.66
CA LYS A 100 -17.02 -3.90 12.79
C LYS A 100 -15.76 -3.35 13.43
N ASP A 101 -15.70 -3.27 14.76
CA ASP A 101 -14.53 -2.76 15.48
C ASP A 101 -13.38 -3.74 15.29
N LEU A 102 -13.61 -5.01 15.61
CA LEU A 102 -12.59 -6.05 15.44
C LEU A 102 -12.18 -6.21 13.98
N LEU A 103 -13.15 -6.20 13.06
CA LEU A 103 -12.89 -6.32 11.63
C LEU A 103 -12.01 -5.17 11.13
N ASN A 104 -12.42 -3.91 11.35
CA ASN A 104 -11.73 -2.75 10.76
C ASN A 104 -10.37 -2.48 11.41
N ILE A 105 -10.25 -2.64 12.73
CA ILE A 105 -8.97 -2.46 13.42
C ILE A 105 -8.03 -3.60 13.06
N GLY A 106 -8.49 -4.86 13.14
CA GLY A 106 -7.68 -6.03 12.85
C GLY A 106 -7.20 -6.06 11.41
N THR A 107 -8.10 -5.85 10.45
CA THR A 107 -7.74 -5.77 9.02
C THR A 107 -6.87 -4.56 8.72
N GLY A 108 -7.14 -3.39 9.31
CA GLY A 108 -6.31 -2.20 9.14
C GLY A 108 -4.86 -2.43 9.59
N ILE A 109 -4.66 -3.00 10.79
CA ILE A 109 -3.33 -3.36 11.30
C ILE A 109 -2.65 -4.39 10.38
N LEU A 110 -3.39 -5.40 9.92
CA LEU A 110 -2.86 -6.44 9.04
C LEU A 110 -2.43 -5.87 7.67
N LEU A 111 -3.25 -5.01 7.08
CA LEU A 111 -2.95 -4.31 5.83
C LEU A 111 -1.72 -3.40 5.97
N MET A 112 -1.65 -2.62 7.06
CA MET A 112 -0.49 -1.80 7.39
C MET A 112 0.77 -2.67 7.56
N GLY A 113 0.67 -3.82 8.23
CA GLY A 113 1.77 -4.76 8.41
C GLY A 113 2.29 -5.33 7.08
N ILE A 114 1.39 -5.77 6.19
CA ILE A 114 1.74 -6.24 4.84
C ILE A 114 2.44 -5.13 4.05
N ALA A 115 1.89 -3.92 4.09
CA ALA A 115 2.43 -2.78 3.38
C ALA A 115 3.84 -2.39 3.89
N LEU A 116 4.03 -2.39 5.21
CA LEU A 116 5.30 -2.04 5.85
C LEU A 116 6.37 -3.10 5.57
N TYR A 117 6.00 -4.38 5.57
CA TYR A 117 6.91 -5.47 5.16
C TYR A 117 7.29 -5.38 3.68
N GLY A 118 6.33 -5.07 2.79
CA GLY A 118 6.60 -4.83 1.38
C GLY A 118 7.54 -3.63 1.14
N ALA A 119 7.30 -2.53 1.86
CA ALA A 119 8.17 -1.35 1.84
C ALA A 119 9.59 -1.67 2.34
N TRP A 120 9.72 -2.48 3.40
CA TRP A 120 11.01 -2.91 3.94
C TRP A 120 11.82 -3.73 2.94
N ILE A 121 11.20 -4.69 2.26
CA ILE A 121 11.87 -5.47 1.20
C ILE A 121 12.36 -4.53 0.09
N GLN A 122 11.50 -3.64 -0.39
CA GLN A 122 11.85 -2.68 -1.43
C GLN A 122 12.99 -1.76 -1.01
N TYR A 123 12.96 -1.25 0.22
CA TYR A 123 14.02 -0.42 0.78
C TYR A 123 15.35 -1.17 0.83
N LYS A 124 15.36 -2.43 1.29
CA LYS A 124 16.57 -3.27 1.30
C LYS A 124 17.13 -3.45 -0.10
N VAL A 125 16.26 -3.73 -1.08
CA VAL A 125 16.68 -3.90 -2.49
C VAL A 125 17.26 -2.59 -3.05
N LEU A 126 16.64 -1.44 -2.77
CA LEU A 126 17.07 -0.12 -3.25
C LEU A 126 18.35 0.43 -2.61
N ARG A 127 18.68 -0.02 -1.39
CA ARG A 127 19.86 0.43 -0.62
C ARG A 127 21.09 -0.45 -0.87
N VAL A 128 20.89 -1.75 -1.05
CA VAL A 128 21.99 -2.73 -1.18
C VAL A 128 22.44 -2.90 -2.63
N LYS A 129 21.58 -2.60 -3.61
CA LYS A 129 21.81 -2.84 -5.05
C LYS A 129 21.40 -1.64 -5.91
#